data_AF-A0A285LJK6-F1
#
_entry.id   AF-A0A285LJK6-F1
#
_cell.length_a   1.000
_cell.length_b   1.000
_cell.length_c   1.000
_cell.angle_alpha   90.00
_cell.angle_beta   90.00
_cell.angle_gamma   90.00
#
_symmetry.space_group_name_H-M   'P 1'
#
loop_
_entity.id
_entity.type
_entity.pdbx_description
1 polymer ?
#
loop_
_entity_poly.entity_id
_entity_poly.type
_entity_poly.pdbx_seq_one_letter_code
_entity_poly.pdbx_strand_id
1 'polypeptide(L)'
;MDSSAVAAAAGVATAVIALVAASLVVWQVTEMRKTTYASAFKAVYDMLQGEALRQDRRFVMRDLRIRAFDTWSEDEILRAERVCHSYDCVAIMCRNGFIPTDVVADSWGDSLRTCWSVLRPLVEKYRSDRGAPELWDDFAWLAGRATELHGQRQSR
;
A
#
# COMPACT_ATOMS: atom_id res chain seq x y z
N MET A 1 38.33 5.32 51.93
CA MET A 1 37.95 4.97 50.54
C MET A 1 38.63 5.94 49.62
N ASP A 2 39.47 5.46 48.71
CA ASP A 2 40.18 6.31 47.75
C ASP A 2 39.18 6.91 46.76
N SER A 3 39.24 8.23 46.59
CA SER A 3 38.37 9.00 45.70
C SER A 3 38.44 8.54 44.24
N SER A 4 39.56 7.94 43.84
CA SER A 4 39.76 7.31 42.52
C SER A 4 38.87 6.09 42.29
N ALA A 5 38.67 5.24 43.32
CA ALA A 5 37.81 4.06 43.21
C ALA A 5 36.33 4.46 43.04
N VAL A 6 35.90 5.52 43.72
CA VAL A 6 34.54 6.09 43.59
C VAL A 6 34.33 6.66 42.19
N ALA A 7 35.30 7.40 41.65
CA ALA A 7 35.24 7.95 40.30
C ALA A 7 35.18 6.85 39.22
N ALA A 8 35.99 5.80 39.36
CA ALA A 8 35.99 4.66 38.45
C ALA A 8 34.64 3.92 38.47
N ALA A 9 34.09 3.66 39.66
CA ALA A 9 32.78 3.01 39.81
C ALA A 9 31.65 3.84 39.18
N ALA A 10 31.67 5.18 39.34
CA ALA A 10 30.71 6.07 38.71
C ALA A 10 30.81 6.02 37.17
N GLY A 11 32.02 6.03 36.62
CA GLY A 11 32.23 5.93 35.16
C GLY A 11 31.71 4.62 34.58
N VAL A 12 31.95 3.49 35.26
CA VAL A 12 31.41 2.18 34.86
C VAL A 12 29.88 2.19 34.92
N ALA A 13 29.29 2.74 35.99
CA ALA A 13 27.84 2.83 36.13
C ALA A 13 27.22 3.68 35.00
N THR A 14 27.79 4.84 34.67
CA THR A 14 27.34 5.68 33.55
C THR A 14 27.46 4.96 32.21
N ALA A 15 28.55 4.24 31.95
CA ALA A 15 28.72 3.47 30.72
C ALA A 15 27.66 2.35 30.60
N VAL A 16 27.37 1.63 31.68
CA VAL A 16 26.33 0.60 31.71
C VAL A 16 24.95 1.21 31.46
N ILE A 17 24.63 2.34 32.11
CA ILE A 17 23.37 3.05 31.89
C ILE A 17 23.25 3.49 30.41
N ALA A 18 24.32 4.01 29.83
CA ALA A 18 24.33 4.42 28.42
C ALA A 18 24.09 3.24 27.46
N LEU A 19 24.72 2.08 27.72
CA LEU A 19 24.53 0.87 26.92
C LEU A 19 23.08 0.32 27.01
N VAL A 20 22.51 0.32 28.21
CA VAL A 20 21.11 -0.07 28.42
C VAL A 20 20.18 0.90 27.70
N ALA A 21 20.40 2.21 27.84
CA ALA A 21 19.60 3.22 27.16
C ALA A 21 19.66 3.07 25.63
N ALA A 22 20.85 2.88 25.06
CA ALA A 22 21.01 2.63 23.62
C ALA A 22 20.25 1.37 23.16
N SER A 23 20.31 0.29 23.95
CA SER A 23 19.59 -0.96 23.67
C SER A 23 18.06 -0.75 23.71
N LEU A 24 17.56 0.00 24.69
CA LEU A 24 16.14 0.35 24.79
C LEU A 24 15.68 1.22 23.62
N VAL A 25 16.50 2.17 23.17
CA VAL A 25 16.18 3.01 22.00
C VAL A 25 16.07 2.15 20.73
N VAL A 26 17.00 1.22 20.52
CA VAL A 26 16.91 0.29 19.36
C VAL A 26 15.62 -0.53 19.43
N TRP A 27 15.31 -1.09 20.59
CA TRP A 27 14.07 -1.83 20.79
C TRP A 27 12.83 -0.96 20.55
N GLN A 28 12.80 0.26 21.07
CA GLN A 28 11.72 1.23 20.86
C GLN A 28 11.52 1.55 19.38
N VAL A 29 12.61 1.78 18.63
CA VAL A 29 12.53 2.01 17.17
C VAL A 29 11.92 0.81 16.45
N THR A 30 12.27 -0.42 16.86
CA THR A 30 11.69 -1.62 16.25
C THR A 30 10.20 -1.79 16.55
N GLU A 31 9.75 -1.50 17.77
CA GLU A 31 8.33 -1.54 18.12
C GLU A 31 7.53 -0.42 17.43
N MET A 32 8.08 0.79 17.38
CA MET A 32 7.48 1.90 16.64
C MET A 32 7.27 1.56 15.16
N ARG A 33 8.25 0.91 14.51
CA ARG A 33 8.10 0.44 13.13
C ARG A 33 6.91 -0.50 12.99
N LYS A 34 6.76 -1.50 13.86
CA LYS A 34 5.61 -2.43 13.84
C LYS A 34 4.28 -1.69 13.97
N THR A 35 4.19 -0.73 14.89
CA THR A 35 3.00 0.11 15.05
C THR A 35 2.71 0.92 13.79
N THR A 36 3.72 1.59 13.22
CA THR A 36 3.57 2.34 11.96
C THR A 36 3.06 1.46 10.83
N TYR A 37 3.60 0.24 10.68
CA TYR A 37 3.12 -0.73 9.68
C TYR A 37 1.67 -1.14 9.93
N ALA A 38 1.30 -1.44 11.18
CA ALA A 38 -0.07 -1.80 11.52
C ALA A 38 -1.06 -0.66 11.24
N SER A 39 -0.67 0.59 11.51
CA SER A 39 -1.47 1.78 11.20
C SER A 39 -1.61 1.98 9.69
N ALA A 40 -0.52 1.85 8.92
CA ALA A 40 -0.56 1.97 7.47
C ALA A 40 -1.43 0.87 6.84
N PHE A 41 -1.28 -0.38 7.29
CA PHE A 41 -2.12 -1.49 6.86
C PHE A 41 -3.59 -1.27 7.21
N LYS A 42 -3.89 -0.80 8.42
CA LYS A 42 -5.26 -0.47 8.83
C LYS A 42 -5.85 0.62 7.94
N ALA A 43 -5.10 1.67 7.61
CA ALA A 43 -5.59 2.73 6.72
C ALA A 43 -5.91 2.21 5.32
N VAL A 44 -5.04 1.37 4.74
CA VAL A 44 -5.29 0.70 3.46
C VAL A 44 -6.50 -0.23 3.56
N TYR A 45 -6.61 -1.00 4.64
CA TYR A 45 -7.73 -1.90 4.89
C TYR A 45 -9.05 -1.14 4.97
N ASP A 46 -9.13 -0.11 5.80
CA ASP A 46 -10.33 0.71 5.99
C ASP A 46 -10.75 1.37 4.68
N MET A 47 -9.79 1.87 3.90
CA MET A 47 -10.07 2.45 2.58
C MET A 47 -10.60 1.39 1.61
N LEU A 48 -9.87 0.28 1.39
CA LEU A 48 -10.21 -0.74 0.40
C LEU A 48 -11.43 -1.61 0.79
N GLN A 49 -11.72 -1.72 2.08
CA GLN A 49 -12.85 -2.48 2.62
C GLN A 49 -14.03 -1.62 3.00
N GLY A 50 -13.97 -0.30 2.80
CA GLY A 50 -15.15 0.57 2.91
C GLY A 50 -16.28 0.05 2.01
N GLU A 51 -17.50 -0.01 2.55
CA GLU A 51 -18.63 -0.68 1.88
C GLU A 51 -18.92 -0.10 0.49
N ALA A 52 -18.93 1.23 0.36
CA ALA A 52 -19.14 1.90 -0.93
C ALA A 52 -18.09 1.45 -1.98
N LEU A 53 -16.81 1.43 -1.61
CA LEU A 53 -15.75 1.03 -2.52
C LEU A 53 -15.79 -0.49 -2.81
N ARG A 54 -16.16 -1.32 -1.83
CA ARG A 54 -16.39 -2.76 -2.06
C ARG A 54 -17.51 -2.98 -3.08
N GLN A 55 -18.58 -2.20 -3.02
CA GLN A 55 -19.69 -2.28 -3.97
C GLN A 55 -19.27 -1.81 -5.36
N ASP A 56 -18.55 -0.69 -5.46
CA ASP A 56 -18.03 -0.19 -6.74
C ASP A 56 -17.04 -1.16 -7.38
N ARG A 57 -16.13 -1.72 -6.59
CA ARG A 57 -15.20 -2.74 -7.06
C ARG A 57 -15.90 -4.02 -7.51
N ARG A 58 -16.90 -4.49 -6.76
CA ARG A 58 -17.73 -5.64 -7.16
C ARG A 58 -18.42 -5.36 -8.49
N PHE A 59 -18.97 -4.15 -8.65
CA PHE A 59 -19.62 -3.73 -9.89
C PHE A 59 -18.66 -3.70 -11.08
N VAL A 60 -17.46 -3.14 -10.91
CA VAL A 60 -16.41 -3.18 -11.94
C VAL A 60 -16.08 -4.63 -12.33
N MET A 61 -15.79 -5.49 -11.35
CA MET A 61 -15.35 -6.86 -11.59
C MET A 61 -16.43 -7.77 -12.18
N ARG A 62 -17.70 -7.52 -11.87
CA ARG A 62 -18.83 -8.35 -12.30
C ARG A 62 -19.55 -7.79 -13.52
N ASP A 63 -19.97 -6.53 -13.45
CA ASP A 63 -20.93 -5.95 -14.38
C ASP A 63 -20.23 -5.25 -15.55
N LEU A 64 -19.17 -4.46 -15.27
CA LEU A 64 -18.43 -3.75 -16.32
C LEU A 64 -17.50 -4.68 -17.12
N ARG A 65 -17.00 -5.75 -16.49
CA ARG A 65 -16.08 -6.71 -17.11
C ARG A 65 -16.59 -7.30 -18.44
N ILE A 66 -17.90 -7.46 -18.59
CA ILE A 66 -18.53 -8.09 -19.76
C ILE A 66 -19.09 -7.08 -20.76
N ARG A 67 -18.94 -5.77 -20.51
CA ARG A 67 -19.51 -4.69 -21.32
C ARG A 67 -18.40 -3.88 -21.98
N ALA A 68 -18.66 -3.42 -23.21
CA ALA A 68 -17.77 -2.51 -23.90
C ALA A 68 -17.79 -1.12 -23.22
N PHE A 69 -16.63 -0.47 -23.15
CA PHE A 69 -16.43 0.78 -22.41
C PHE A 69 -17.30 1.94 -22.92
N ASP A 70 -17.52 2.02 -24.23
CA ASP A 70 -18.38 3.00 -24.89
C ASP A 70 -19.87 2.90 -24.50
N THR A 71 -20.28 1.79 -23.88
CA THR A 71 -21.65 1.57 -23.40
C THR A 71 -21.86 1.94 -21.93
N TRP A 72 -20.83 2.42 -21.24
CA TRP A 72 -20.94 2.77 -19.82
C TRP A 72 -21.66 4.10 -19.64
N SER A 73 -22.56 4.16 -18.66
CA SER A 73 -23.20 5.43 -18.28
C SER A 73 -22.25 6.32 -17.47
N GLU A 74 -22.59 7.59 -17.33
CA GLU A 74 -21.81 8.53 -16.50
C GLU A 74 -21.68 8.05 -15.05
N ASP A 75 -22.77 7.55 -14.46
CA ASP A 75 -22.74 6.98 -13.10
C ASP A 75 -21.77 5.80 -12.99
N GLU A 76 -21.69 4.96 -14.02
CA GLU A 76 -20.79 3.81 -14.05
C GLU A 76 -19.33 4.25 -14.18
N ILE A 77 -19.07 5.29 -14.99
CA ILE A 77 -17.75 5.93 -15.09
C ILE A 77 -17.34 6.49 -13.73
N LEU A 78 -18.22 7.23 -13.03
CA LEU A 78 -17.92 7.78 -11.70
C LEU A 78 -17.59 6.68 -10.67
N ARG A 79 -18.24 5.51 -10.76
CA ARG A 79 -17.92 4.35 -9.91
C ARG A 79 -16.55 3.77 -10.25
N ALA A 80 -16.25 3.62 -11.54
CA ALA A 80 -14.96 3.15 -12.02
C ALA A 80 -13.81 4.08 -11.61
N GLU A 81 -14.01 5.40 -11.69
CA GLU A 81 -13.05 6.40 -11.25
C GLU A 81 -12.71 6.27 -9.75
N ARG A 82 -13.71 6.04 -8.90
CA ARG A 82 -13.47 5.81 -7.47
C ARG A 82 -12.62 4.58 -7.22
N VAL A 83 -12.81 3.51 -8.01
CA VAL A 83 -11.95 2.34 -7.94
C VAL A 83 -10.52 2.68 -8.38
N CYS A 84 -10.34 3.37 -9.51
CA CYS A 84 -9.02 3.84 -9.95
C CYS A 84 -8.32 4.66 -8.87
N HIS A 85 -8.96 5.73 -8.38
CA HIS A 85 -8.40 6.59 -7.34
C HIS A 85 -8.03 5.84 -6.07
N SER A 86 -8.88 4.92 -5.61
CA SER A 86 -8.60 4.16 -4.40
C SER A 86 -7.33 3.31 -4.53
N TYR A 87 -7.15 2.61 -5.65
CA TYR A 87 -5.97 1.79 -5.86
C TYR A 87 -4.74 2.62 -6.16
N ASP A 88 -4.89 3.76 -6.83
CA ASP A 88 -3.81 4.69 -7.09
C ASP A 88 -3.24 5.25 -5.77
N CYS A 89 -4.11 5.66 -4.85
CA CYS A 89 -3.72 6.07 -3.50
C CYS A 89 -2.95 4.96 -2.74
N VAL A 90 -3.43 3.71 -2.79
CA VAL A 90 -2.69 2.59 -2.17
C VAL A 90 -1.36 2.35 -2.86
N ALA A 91 -1.33 2.46 -4.18
CA ALA A 91 -0.13 2.24 -4.96
C ALA A 91 0.94 3.29 -4.66
N ILE A 92 0.57 4.56 -4.50
CA ILE A 92 1.46 5.63 -4.01
C ILE A 92 2.04 5.24 -2.65
N MET A 93 1.20 4.73 -1.72
CA MET A 93 1.69 4.29 -0.40
C MET A 93 2.70 3.13 -0.51
N CYS A 94 2.43 2.16 -1.38
CA CYS A 94 3.31 1.04 -1.66
C CYS A 94 4.65 1.49 -2.27
N ARG A 95 4.59 2.34 -3.30
CA ARG A 95 5.77 2.78 -4.09
C ARG A 95 6.72 3.64 -3.25
N ASN A 96 6.18 4.38 -2.29
CA ASN A 96 6.95 5.18 -1.33
C ASN A 96 7.38 4.39 -0.07
N GLY A 97 7.09 3.08 0.00
CA GLY A 97 7.56 2.22 1.09
C GLY A 97 6.81 2.38 2.41
N PHE A 98 5.67 3.08 2.43
CA PHE A 98 4.85 3.23 3.64
C PHE A 98 4.14 1.93 4.03
N ILE A 99 3.87 1.08 3.04
CA ILE A 99 3.33 -0.27 3.25
C ILE A 99 4.04 -1.26 2.32
N PRO A 100 4.39 -2.47 2.78
CA PRO A 100 5.04 -3.45 1.92
C PRO A 100 4.16 -3.82 0.74
N THR A 101 4.67 -3.63 -0.48
CA THR A 101 3.93 -3.89 -1.71
C THR A 101 3.43 -5.32 -1.79
N ASP A 102 4.25 -6.29 -1.37
CA ASP A 102 3.90 -7.72 -1.41
C ASP A 102 2.71 -8.05 -0.50
N VAL A 103 2.57 -7.39 0.64
CA VAL A 103 1.43 -7.57 1.56
C VAL A 103 0.13 -7.11 0.90
N VAL A 104 0.16 -5.98 0.21
CA VAL A 104 -1.00 -5.44 -0.51
C VAL A 104 -1.32 -6.26 -1.75
N ALA A 105 -0.31 -6.56 -2.55
CA ALA A 105 -0.41 -7.34 -3.78
C ALA A 105 -0.87 -8.78 -3.51
N ASP A 106 -0.57 -9.34 -2.34
CA ASP A 106 -1.12 -10.61 -1.89
C ASP A 106 -2.59 -10.46 -1.48
N SER A 107 -2.87 -9.57 -0.52
CA SER A 107 -4.18 -9.43 0.11
C SER A 107 -5.29 -8.99 -0.85
N TRP A 108 -4.97 -8.16 -1.84
CA TRP A 108 -5.92 -7.62 -2.83
C TRP A 108 -5.56 -7.97 -4.27
N GLY A 109 -4.62 -8.89 -4.49
CA GLY A 109 -4.04 -9.14 -5.82
C GLY A 109 -5.03 -9.48 -6.92
N ASP A 110 -5.99 -10.36 -6.64
CA ASP A 110 -7.03 -10.72 -7.61
C ASP A 110 -7.84 -9.52 -8.07
N SER A 111 -8.25 -8.71 -7.10
CA SER A 111 -9.03 -7.51 -7.36
C SER A 111 -8.24 -6.42 -8.07
N LEU A 112 -6.95 -6.24 -7.74
CA LEU A 112 -6.03 -5.34 -8.45
C LEU A 112 -5.89 -5.72 -9.92
N ARG A 113 -5.56 -6.99 -10.20
CA ARG A 113 -5.37 -7.49 -11.57
C ARG A 113 -6.65 -7.38 -12.40
N THR A 114 -7.77 -7.79 -11.82
CA THR A 114 -9.06 -7.81 -12.51
C THR A 114 -9.58 -6.38 -12.75
N CYS A 115 -9.50 -5.49 -11.76
CA CYS A 115 -9.96 -4.12 -11.96
C CYS A 115 -9.09 -3.38 -12.97
N TRP A 116 -7.76 -3.54 -12.90
CA TRP A 116 -6.88 -2.89 -13.87
C TRP A 116 -7.19 -3.31 -15.32
N SER A 117 -7.42 -4.60 -15.56
CA SER A 117 -7.73 -5.08 -16.91
C SER A 117 -9.06 -4.55 -17.45
N VAL A 118 -10.08 -4.42 -16.59
CA VAL A 118 -11.40 -3.87 -16.96
C VAL A 118 -11.35 -2.35 -17.14
N LEU A 119 -10.63 -1.64 -16.28
CA LEU A 119 -10.61 -0.18 -16.24
C LEU A 119 -9.62 0.46 -17.22
N ARG A 120 -8.71 -0.32 -17.81
CA ARG A 120 -7.69 0.18 -18.74
C ARG A 120 -8.24 1.06 -19.88
N PRO A 121 -9.36 0.74 -20.55
CA PRO A 121 -9.91 1.61 -21.61
C PRO A 121 -10.34 3.00 -21.11
N LEU A 122 -10.89 3.09 -19.89
CA LEU A 122 -11.23 4.37 -19.25
C LEU A 122 -9.95 5.19 -18.99
N VAL A 123 -8.93 4.54 -18.42
CA VAL A 123 -7.64 5.19 -18.13
C VAL A 123 -7.01 5.71 -19.42
N GLU A 124 -6.95 4.89 -20.48
CA GLU A 124 -6.39 5.27 -21.78
C GLU A 124 -7.14 6.45 -22.41
N LYS A 125 -8.49 6.44 -22.36
CA LYS A 125 -9.31 7.58 -22.82
C LYS A 125 -8.94 8.85 -22.07
N TYR A 126 -8.86 8.81 -20.74
CA TYR A 126 -8.56 10.01 -19.94
C TYR A 126 -7.14 10.52 -20.16
N ARG A 127 -6.15 9.63 -20.28
CA ARG A 127 -4.77 10.00 -20.61
C ARG A 127 -4.70 10.71 -21.97
N SER A 128 -5.41 10.19 -22.96
CA SER A 128 -5.49 10.80 -24.30
C SER A 128 -6.20 12.15 -24.28
N ASP A 129 -7.41 12.21 -23.70
CA ASP A 129 -8.25 13.42 -23.68
C ASP A 129 -7.58 14.57 -22.92
N ARG A 130 -6.82 14.27 -21.86
CA ARG A 130 -6.17 15.26 -21.00
C ARG A 130 -4.70 15.52 -21.36
N GLY A 131 -4.11 14.71 -22.24
CA GLY A 131 -2.66 14.75 -22.52
C GLY A 131 -1.81 14.41 -21.28
N ALA A 132 -2.30 13.57 -20.38
CA ALA A 132 -1.71 13.27 -19.07
C ALA A 132 -1.34 11.79 -18.96
N PRO A 133 -0.24 11.31 -19.57
CA PRO A 133 0.13 9.90 -19.61
C PRO A 133 0.36 9.26 -18.22
N GLU A 134 0.67 10.07 -17.22
CA GLU A 134 0.91 9.67 -15.82
C GLU A 134 -0.38 9.39 -15.03
N LEU A 135 -1.56 9.73 -15.56
CA LEU A 135 -2.81 9.57 -14.83
C LEU A 135 -3.00 8.10 -14.40
N TRP A 136 -3.07 7.87 -13.08
CA TRP A 136 -3.20 6.55 -12.45
C TRP A 136 -2.11 5.53 -12.84
N ASP A 137 -0.88 6.00 -13.09
CA ASP A 137 0.25 5.12 -13.38
C ASP A 137 0.67 4.26 -12.17
N ASP A 138 0.47 4.75 -10.95
CA ASP A 138 0.73 4.00 -9.73
C ASP A 138 -0.24 2.82 -9.60
N PHE A 139 -1.53 2.99 -9.88
CA PHE A 139 -2.47 1.86 -9.97
C PHE A 139 -2.00 0.82 -11.00
N ALA A 140 -1.60 1.25 -12.19
CA ALA A 140 -1.07 0.36 -13.23
C ALA A 140 0.15 -0.43 -12.74
N TRP A 141 1.09 0.25 -12.08
CA TRP A 141 2.27 -0.34 -11.49
C TRP A 141 1.92 -1.39 -10.42
N LEU A 142 1.04 -1.06 -9.47
CA LEU A 142 0.65 -1.99 -8.41
C LEU A 142 -0.08 -3.23 -8.95
N ALA A 143 -0.93 -3.06 -9.97
CA ALA A 143 -1.56 -4.19 -10.67
C ALA A 143 -0.52 -5.08 -11.40
N GLY A 144 0.53 -4.47 -11.96
CA GLY A 144 1.69 -5.18 -12.51
C GLY A 144 2.39 -6.04 -11.45
N ARG A 145 2.70 -5.45 -10.28
CA ARG A 145 3.31 -6.18 -9.15
C ARG A 145 2.43 -7.33 -8.66
N ALA A 146 1.11 -7.15 -8.62
CA ALA A 146 0.16 -8.21 -8.29
C ALA A 146 0.12 -9.35 -9.33
N THR A 147 0.42 -9.05 -10.60
CA THR A 147 0.57 -10.07 -11.67
C THR A 147 1.88 -10.84 -11.51
N GLU A 148 2.99 -10.15 -11.28
CA GLU A 148 4.31 -10.77 -11.03
C GLU A 148 4.25 -11.74 -9.85
N LEU A 149 3.70 -11.30 -8.72
CA LEU A 149 3.60 -12.11 -7.50
C LEU A 149 2.72 -13.36 -7.71
N HIS A 150 1.64 -13.24 -8.49
CA HIS A 150 0.78 -14.37 -8.82
C HIS A 150 1.52 -15.42 -9.67
N GLY A 151 2.25 -14.97 -10.69
CA GLY A 151 3.05 -15.85 -11.54
C GLY A 151 4.14 -16.60 -10.76
N GLN A 152 4.84 -15.90 -9.85
CA GLN A 152 5.87 -16.51 -8.99
C GLN A 152 5.30 -17.66 -8.13
N ARG A 153 4.07 -17.52 -7.63
CA ARG A 153 3.41 -18.55 -6.80
C ARG A 153 2.98 -19.78 -7.59
N GLN A 154 2.57 -19.62 -8.84
CA GLN A 154 2.19 -20.75 -9.70
C GLN A 154 3.39 -21.59 -10.15
N SER A 155 4.60 -21.00 -10.11
CA SER A 155 5.85 -21.68 -10.49
C SER A 155 6.56 -22.43 -9.35
N ARG A 156 6.03 -22.37 -8.11
CA ARG A 156 6.54 -23.08 -6.93
C ARG A 156 5.72 -24.32 -6.67
#